data_AF-J9EA68-F1
#
_entry.id   AF-J9EA68-F1
#
_cell.length_a   1.000
_cell.length_b   1.000
_cell.length_c   1.000
_cell.angle_alpha   90.00
_cell.angle_beta   90.00
_cell.angle_gamma   90.00
#
_symmetry.space_group_name_H-M   'P 1'
#
loop_
_entity.id
_entity.type
_entity.pdbx_description
1 polymer ?
#
loop_
_entity_poly.entity_id
_entity_poly.type
_entity_poly.pdbx_seq_one_letter_code
_entity_poly.pdbx_strand_id
1 'polypeptide(L)' 'CQYAHGEGDRKPVQRHRKYKTEFCLSFHQVGYCPYGPRCNFIHNEEQPQIGRNQINW' A
#
# COMPACT_ATOMS: atom_id res chain seq x y z
N CYS A 1 -12.10 19.29 4.20
CA CYS A 1 -11.07 18.40 4.79
C CYS A 1 -10.44 17.58 3.67
N GLN A 2 -9.12 17.34 3.69
CA GLN A 2 -8.41 16.58 2.65
C GLN A 2 -8.41 15.06 2.89
N TYR A 3 -8.80 14.63 4.10
CA TYR A 3 -8.76 13.23 4.54
C TYR A 3 -10.17 12.69 4.73
N ALA A 4 -10.32 11.37 4.57
CA ALA A 4 -11.59 10.67 4.75
C ALA A 4 -12.04 10.73 6.23
N HIS A 5 -13.34 10.95 6.47
CA HIS A 5 -13.93 10.94 7.82
C HIS A 5 -14.63 9.63 8.15
N GLY A 6 -14.78 8.73 7.17
CA GLY A 6 -15.29 7.38 7.32
C GLY A 6 -14.87 6.52 6.13
N GLU A 7 -15.26 5.25 6.13
CA GLU A 7 -14.95 4.34 5.02
C GLU A 7 -15.61 4.75 3.70
N GLY A 8 -16.81 5.34 3.75
CA GLY A 8 -17.52 5.86 2.58
C GLY A 8 -16.81 7.04 1.89
N ASP A 9 -15.95 7.77 2.60
CA ASP A 9 -15.19 8.89 2.03
C ASP A 9 -13.80 8.47 1.50
N ARG A 10 -13.43 7.19 1.65
CA ARG A 10 -12.12 6.68 1.20
C ARG A 10 -12.12 6.55 -0.31
N LYS A 11 -11.30 7.38 -0.96
CA LYS A 11 -11.08 7.28 -2.41
C LYS A 11 -10.25 6.05 -2.76
N PRO A 12 -10.56 5.35 -3.87
CA PRO A 12 -9.74 4.24 -4.34
C PRO A 12 -8.35 4.74 -4.71
N VAL A 13 -7.32 3.98 -4.33
CA VAL A 13 -5.93 4.29 -4.67
C VAL A 13 -5.60 3.56 -5.97
N GLN A 14 -5.52 4.30 -7.08
CA GLN A 14 -5.00 3.76 -8.32
C GLN A 14 -3.49 3.63 -8.24
N ARG A 15 -2.99 2.38 -8.29
CA ARG A 15 -1.56 2.07 -8.19
C ARG A 15 -1.00 1.74 -9.56
N HIS A 16 0.27 2.08 -9.77
CA HIS A 16 0.98 1.73 -10.98
C HIS A 16 1.17 0.20 -11.10
N ARG A 17 1.25 -0.34 -12.31
CA ARG A 17 1.43 -1.79 -12.56
C ARG A 17 2.72 -2.37 -11.96
N LYS A 18 3.73 -1.53 -11.75
CA LYS A 18 5.00 -1.87 -11.08
C LYS A 18 4.99 -1.67 -9.57
N TYR A 19 3.81 -1.49 -8.97
CA TYR A 19 3.69 -1.37 -7.53
C TYR A 19 4.02 -2.71 -6.87
N LYS A 20 4.95 -2.69 -5.91
CA LYS A 20 5.44 -3.87 -5.19
C LYS A 20 5.93 -4.99 -6.11
N THR A 21 6.67 -4.62 -7.16
CA THR A 21 7.32 -5.60 -8.05
C THR A 21 8.82 -5.78 -7.78
N GLU A 22 9.46 -4.84 -7.08
CA GLU A 22 10.89 -4.86 -6.77
C GLU A 22 11.11 -4.62 -5.28
N PHE A 23 12.18 -5.18 -4.71
CA PHE A 23 12.51 -5.02 -3.29
C PHE A 23 12.94 -3.61 -2.92
N CYS A 24 12.49 -3.15 -1.75
CA CYS A 24 12.94 -1.86 -1.22
C CYS A 24 14.35 -1.99 -0.67
N LEU A 25 15.32 -1.44 -1.39
CA LEU A 25 16.72 -1.45 -0.97
C LEU A 25 16.91 -0.79 0.41
N SER A 26 16.26 0.35 0.66
CA SER A 26 16.38 1.04 1.96
C SER A 26 15.91 0.16 3.12
N PHE A 27 14.77 -0.51 2.98
CA PHE A 27 14.27 -1.42 4.01
C PHE A 27 15.19 -2.64 4.17
N HIS A 28 15.65 -3.25 3.08
CA HIS A 28 16.47 -4.46 3.16
C HIS A 28 17.92 -4.20 3.57
N GLN A 29 18.47 -3.01 3.31
CA GLN A 29 19.85 -2.65 3.67
C GLN A 29 19.94 -1.99 5.04
N VAL A 30 19.01 -1.08 5.35
CA VAL A 30 19.04 -0.27 6.58
C VAL A 30 18.08 -0.82 7.64
N GLY A 31 17.14 -1.70 7.26
CA GLY A 31 16.06 -2.15 8.14
C GLY A 31 14.91 -1.15 8.28
N TYR A 32 14.99 0.00 7.60
CA TYR A 32 14.04 1.10 7.74
C TYR A 32 13.74 1.77 6.41
N CYS A 33 12.47 2.14 6.22
CA CYS A 33 12.02 2.89 5.05
C CYS A 33 11.13 4.06 5.48
N PRO A 34 11.50 5.32 5.15
CA PRO A 34 10.74 6.50 5.56
C PRO A 34 9.34 6.59 4.93
N TYR A 35 9.09 5.84 3.86
CA TYR A 35 7.79 5.79 3.18
C TYR A 35 6.80 4.82 3.85
N GLY A 36 7.28 3.95 4.75
CA GLY A 36 6.47 2.97 5.49
C GLY A 36 5.49 2.21 4.59
N PRO A 37 4.18 2.14 4.94
CA PRO A 37 3.18 1.38 4.18
C PRO A 37 2.82 2.00 2.83
N ARG A 38 3.24 3.26 2.58
CA ARG A 38 3.04 3.94 1.29
C ARG A 38 4.18 3.68 0.31
N CYS A 39 5.20 2.91 0.71
CA CYS A 39 6.28 2.54 -0.18
C CYS A 39 5.75 1.77 -1.40
N ASN A 40 6.30 2.09 -2.57
CA ASN A 40 5.97 1.43 -3.83
C ASN A 40 6.78 0.14 -4.07
N PHE A 41 7.74 -0.15 -3.20
CA PHE A 41 8.65 -1.30 -3.26
C PHE A 41 8.33 -2.31 -2.16
N ILE A 42 8.83 -3.54 -2.33
CA ILE A 42 8.56 -4.67 -1.45
C ILE A 42 9.32 -4.51 -0.13
N HIS A 43 8.60 -4.47 0.99
CA HIS A 43 9.16 -4.68 2.35
C HIS A 43 8.73 -6.08 2.80
N ASN A 44 9.52 -6.88 3.51
CA ASN A 44 9.10 -8.25 3.91
C ASN A 44 7.73 -8.33 4.65
N GLU A 45 7.26 -7.23 5.24
CA GLU A 45 5.91 -7.07 5.79
C GLU A 45 4.95 -6.44 4.77
N GLU A 46 4.55 -7.17 3.73
CA GLU A 46 3.49 -6.71 2.81
C GLU A 46 2.18 -7.42 3.09
N GLN A 47 1.50 -7.01 4.15
CA GLN A 47 0.04 -7.07 4.12
C GLN A 47 -0.51 -5.71 4.55
N PRO A 48 -1.01 -4.97 3.56
CA PRO A 48 -2.44 -4.73 3.60
C PRO A 48 -3.02 -5.46 2.40
N GLN A 49 -3.57 -6.63 2.69
CA GLN A 49 -4.55 -7.26 1.82
C GLN A 49 -5.58 -6.18 1.47
N ILE A 50 -5.54 -5.78 0.20
CA ILE A 50 -6.66 -5.52 -0.71
C ILE A 50 -8.00 -5.34 0.02
N GLY A 51 -8.73 -4.30 -0.38
CA GLY A 51 -10.18 -4.32 -0.22
C GLY A 51 -10.70 -5.73 -0.49
N ARG A 52 -11.42 -6.28 0.48
CA ARG A 52 -12.23 -7.46 0.28
C ARG A 52 -13.19 -7.11 -0.85
N ASN A 53 -12.80 -7.40 -2.08
CA ASN A 53 -13.75 -7.49 -3.17
C ASN A 53 -14.48 -8.81 -2.96
N GLN A 54 -15.47 -8.77 -2.08
CA GLN A 54 -16.54 -9.75 -2.05
C GLN A 54 -17.50 -9.36 -3.18
N ILE A 55 -17.19 -9.84 -4.38
CA ILE A 55 -18.21 -9.96 -5.42
C ILE A 55 -19.21 -11.03 -4.99
N ASN A 56 -20.47 -10.66 -4.74
CA ASN A 56 -21.64 -11.32 -5.34
C ASN A 56 -22.98 -10.64 -4.98
N TRP A 57 -23.75 -10.35 -6.05
CA TRP A 57 -25.09 -9.73 -6.19
C TRP A 57 -25.19 -8.23 -5.93
#